data_AF-A0A286KQU0-F1
#
_entry.id   AF-A0A286KQU0-F1
#
_cell.length_a   1.000
_cell.length_b   1.000
_cell.length_c   1.000
_cell.angle_alpha   90.00
_cell.angle_beta   90.00
_cell.angle_gamma   90.00
#
_symmetry.space_group_name_H-M   'P 1'
#
loop_
_entity.id
_entity.type
_entity.pdbx_description
1 polymer ?
#
loop_
_entity_poly.entity_id
_entity_poly.type
_entity_poly.pdbx_seq_one_letter_code
_entity_poly.pdbx_strand_id
1 'polypeptide(L)' 'TKSGRFFDDEFLWRVRVDNFPKLKERMPYMYVSPKHVVSAASFCIPSLENHDSIGALMAAIPLLQVITLFNPE' A
#
# COMPACT_ATOMS: atom_id res chain seq x y z
N THR A 1 17.25 -8.62 18.16
CA THR A 1 17.42 -9.90 17.44
C THR A 1 16.64 -9.85 16.13
N LYS A 2 17.18 -9.23 15.06
CA LYS A 2 16.48 -9.11 13.77
C LYS A 2 16.98 -10.21 12.83
N SER A 3 16.53 -11.45 13.06
CA SER A 3 17.00 -12.62 12.30
C SER A 3 16.50 -12.65 10.84
N GLY A 4 15.75 -11.65 10.37
CA GLY A 4 15.17 -11.62 9.02
C GLY A 4 14.20 -12.77 8.76
N ARG A 5 13.81 -13.50 9.81
CA ARG A 5 12.90 -14.64 9.75
C ARG A 5 11.48 -14.18 10.03
N PHE A 6 10.53 -14.86 9.40
CA PHE A 6 9.11 -14.73 9.70
C PHE A 6 8.80 -15.24 11.11
N PHE A 7 7.93 -14.53 11.82
CA PHE A 7 7.48 -14.88 13.17
C PHE A 7 6.43 -16.00 13.14
N ASP A 8 5.39 -15.83 12.34
CA ASP A 8 4.32 -16.81 12.18
C ASP A 8 4.68 -17.88 11.14
N ASP A 9 4.00 -19.02 11.20
CA ASP A 9 4.19 -20.14 10.26
C ASP A 9 3.30 -20.04 9.02
N GLU A 10 2.17 -19.34 9.12
CA GLU A 10 1.21 -19.12 8.04
C GLU A 10 0.94 -17.63 7.82
N PHE A 11 0.85 -17.24 6.54
CA PHE A 11 0.54 -15.88 6.12
C PHE A 11 -0.49 -15.88 4.98
N LEU A 12 -1.23 -14.78 4.86
CA LEU A 12 -2.01 -14.49 3.66
C LEU A 12 -1.08 -13.98 2.56
N TRP A 13 -0.99 -14.68 1.45
CA TRP A 13 -0.23 -14.22 0.29
C TRP A 13 -0.89 -14.62 -1.03
N ARG A 14 -0.52 -13.89 -2.07
CA ARG A 14 -1.08 -14.05 -3.42
C ARG A 14 -0.32 -15.11 -4.19
N VAL A 15 -1.05 -16.07 -4.76
CA VAL A 15 -0.53 -16.96 -5.81
C VAL A 15 -1.44 -16.83 -7.02
N ARG A 16 -0.90 -16.34 -8.13
CA ARG A 16 -1.65 -16.01 -9.34
C ARG A 16 -2.75 -14.98 -9.02
N VAL A 17 -4.01 -15.40 -8.96
CA VAL A 17 -5.20 -14.55 -8.75
C VAL A 17 -5.73 -14.66 -7.32
N ASP A 18 -5.29 -15.69 -6.59
CA ASP A 18 -5.91 -16.09 -5.35
C ASP A 18 -5.12 -15.65 -4.12
N ASN A 19 -5.83 -15.22 -3.09
CA ASN A 19 -5.27 -14.87 -1.78
C ASN A 19 -5.82 -15.83 -0.73
N PHE A 20 -4.97 -16.73 -0.23
CA PHE A 20 -5.34 -17.71 0.80
C PHE A 20 -4.17 -17.88 1.79
N PRO A 21 -4.42 -18.26 3.05
CA PRO A 21 -3.37 -18.54 4.01
C PRO A 21 -2.54 -19.75 3.57
N LYS A 22 -1.21 -19.63 3.56
CA LYS A 22 -0.30 -20.77 3.32
C LYS A 22 0.99 -20.65 4.13
N LEU A 23 1.69 -21.77 4.24
CA LEU A 23 2.97 -21.89 4.96
C LEU A 23 4.07 -20.99 4.39
N LYS A 24 4.86 -20.38 5.29
CA LYS A 24 5.99 -19.48 4.97
C LYS A 24 7.07 -20.11 4.08
N GLU A 25 7.28 -21.42 4.18
CA GLU A 25 8.31 -22.15 3.42
C GLU A 25 8.07 -22.13 1.91
N ARG A 26 6.82 -21.90 1.50
CA ARG A 26 6.43 -21.86 0.08
C ARG A 26 6.46 -20.45 -0.51
N MET A 27 6.82 -19.42 0.28
CA MET A 27 6.81 -18.03 -0.14
C MET A 27 8.15 -17.64 -0.79
N PRO A 28 8.19 -17.43 -2.13
CA PRO A 28 9.46 -17.14 -2.81
C PRO A 28 9.85 -15.66 -2.73
N TYR A 29 8.89 -14.75 -2.59
CA TYR A 29 9.09 -13.31 -2.65
C TYR A 29 8.13 -12.58 -1.71
N MET A 30 8.50 -11.37 -1.30
CA MET A 30 7.69 -10.47 -0.47
C MET A 30 7.60 -9.08 -1.09
N TYR A 31 6.47 -8.38 -0.88
CA TYR A 31 6.36 -6.97 -1.25
C TYR A 31 7.33 -6.12 -0.42
N VAL A 32 8.05 -5.22 -1.09
CA VAL A 32 9.03 -4.33 -0.45
C VAL A 32 8.34 -3.24 0.37
N SER A 33 7.22 -2.72 -0.12
CA SER A 33 6.46 -1.68 0.55
C SER A 33 5.01 -1.68 0.05
N PRO A 34 4.01 -1.38 0.92
CA PRO A 34 2.63 -1.16 0.49
C PRO A 34 2.48 -0.03 -0.54
N LYS A 35 3.43 0.92 -0.58
CA LYS A 35 3.42 2.06 -1.50
C LYS A 35 3.46 1.67 -2.96
N HIS A 36 3.96 0.47 -3.29
CA HIS A 36 4.03 0.00 -4.67
C HIS A 36 2.67 -0.33 -5.28
N VAL A 37 1.62 -0.41 -4.46
CA VAL A 37 0.25 -0.70 -4.91
C VAL A 37 -0.53 0.58 -5.26
N VAL A 38 -0.03 1.74 -4.86
CA VAL A 38 -0.73 3.04 -5.00
C VAL A 38 0.05 4.01 -5.88
N SER A 39 -0.67 4.97 -6.48
CA SER A 39 -0.05 6.05 -7.24
C SER A 39 0.64 7.05 -6.31
N ALA A 40 1.55 7.87 -6.87
CA ALA A 40 2.21 8.94 -6.12
C ALA A 40 1.21 9.94 -5.51
N ALA A 41 0.13 10.28 -6.23
CA ALA A 41 -0.89 11.20 -5.74
C ALA A 41 -1.70 10.58 -4.59
N SER A 42 -2.12 9.32 -4.71
CA SER A 42 -2.85 8.62 -3.65
C SER A 42 -2.00 8.42 -2.41
N PHE A 43 -0.68 8.23 -2.58
CA PHE A 43 0.27 8.12 -1.47
C PHE A 43 0.37 9.41 -0.63
N CYS A 44 0.08 10.58 -1.20
CA CYS A 44 0.09 11.85 -0.48
C CYS A 44 -1.14 12.05 0.43
N ILE A 45 -2.13 11.15 0.37
CA ILE A 45 -3.31 11.21 1.24
C ILE A 45 -2.98 10.56 2.59
N PRO A 46 -3.05 11.30 3.72
CA PRO A 46 -2.82 10.73 5.04
C PRO A 46 -3.94 9.76 5.42
N SER A 47 -3.60 8.68 6.11
CA SER A 47 -4.56 7.67 6.60
C SER A 47 -5.44 7.05 5.49
N LEU A 48 -4.86 6.85 4.29
CA LEU A 48 -5.53 6.31 3.11
C LEU A 48 -6.27 4.99 3.38
N GLU A 49 -5.77 4.17 4.31
CA GLU A 49 -6.38 2.91 4.74
C GLU A 49 -7.79 3.06 5.33
N ASN A 50 -8.15 4.26 5.77
CA ASN A 50 -9.46 4.57 6.34
C ASN A 50 -10.45 5.12 5.31
N HIS A 51 -10.00 5.40 4.08
CA HIS A 51 -10.86 5.88 3.01
C HIS A 51 -11.44 4.72 2.20
N ASP A 52 -12.70 4.87 1.79
CA ASP A 52 -13.28 4.01 0.76
C ASP A 52 -12.67 4.35 -0.62
N SER A 53 -12.84 3.47 -1.60
CA SER A 53 -12.18 3.63 -2.91
C SER A 53 -12.60 4.90 -3.65
N ILE A 54 -13.86 5.33 -3.50
CA ILE A 54 -14.36 6.55 -4.14
C ILE A 54 -13.86 7.78 -3.38
N GLY A 55 -13.89 7.78 -2.05
CA GLY A 55 -13.32 8.87 -1.25
C GLY A 55 -11.82 9.06 -1.51
N ALA A 56 -11.07 7.97 -1.62
CA ALA A 56 -9.66 7.98 -1.99
C ALA A 56 -9.43 8.58 -3.39
N LEU A 57 -10.28 8.22 -4.37
CA LEU A 57 -10.19 8.78 -5.73
C LEU A 57 -10.48 10.29 -5.74
N MET A 58 -11.55 10.70 -5.07
CA MET A 58 -11.97 12.11 -4.99
C MET A 58 -10.96 12.97 -4.22
N ALA A 59 -10.23 12.40 -3.26
CA ALA A 59 -9.14 13.08 -2.57
C ALA A 59 -7.86 13.17 -3.41
N ALA A 60 -7.58 12.19 -4.28
CA ALA A 60 -6.36 12.16 -5.10
C ALA A 60 -6.43 13.09 -6.32
N ILE A 61 -7.60 13.21 -6.98
CA ILE A 61 -7.75 13.98 -8.23
C ILE A 61 -7.36 15.47 -8.07
N PRO A 62 -7.81 16.20 -7.02
CA PRO A 62 -7.48 17.61 -6.85
C PRO A 62 -5.98 17.90 -6.72
N LEU A 63 -5.19 16.93 -6.24
CA LEU A 63 -3.73 17.07 -6.14
C LEU A 63 -3.06 17.23 -7.51
N LEU A 64 -3.71 16.81 -8.59
CA LEU A 64 -3.23 16.97 -9.96
C LEU A 64 -3.58 18.34 -10.57
N GLN A 65 -4.50 19.06 -9.96
CA GLN A 65 -5.02 20.35 -10.45
C GLN A 65 -4.69 21.52 -9.52
N VAL A 66 -3.95 21.24 -8.44
CA VAL A 66 -3.59 22.24 -7.46
C VAL A 66 -2.73 23.33 -8.11
N ILE A 67 -3.09 24.58 -7.85
CA ILE A 67 -2.32 25.75 -8.31
C ILE A 67 -1.25 26.03 -7.26
N THR A 68 -0.05 26.34 -7.71
CA THR A 68 1.05 26.70 -6.82
C THR A 68 0.79 28.09 -6.23
N LEU A 69 0.79 28.21 -4.89
CA LEU A 69 0.67 29.50 -4.21
C LEU A 69 2.03 30.23 -4.19
N PHE A 70 2.01 31.56 -4.28
CA PHE A 70 3.24 32.38 -4.22
C PHE A 70 3.95 32.28 -2.86
N ASN A 71 3.19 32.12 -1.77
CA ASN A 71 3.71 31.92 -0.43
C ASN A 71 3.02 30.70 0.21
N PRO A 72 3.61 29.50 0.13
CA PRO A 72 3.11 28.34 0.88
C PRO A 72 3.35 28.55 2.39
N GLU A 73 2.55 27.88 3.23
CA GLU A 73 2.83 27.75 4.67
C GLU A 73 4.11 26.94 4.93
#